data_AF-A0A2S8G373-F1
#
_entry.id   AF-A0A2S8G373-F1
#
_cell.length_a   1.000
_cell.length_b   1.000
_cell.length_c   1.000
_cell.angle_alpha   90.00
_cell.angle_beta   90.00
_cell.angle_gamma   90.00
#
_symmetry.space_group_name_H-M   'P 1'
#
loop_
_entity.id
_entity.type
_entity.pdbx_description
1 polymer ?
#
loop_
_entity_poly.entity_id
_entity_poly.type
_entity_poly.pdbx_seq_one_letter_code
_entity_poly.pdbx_strand_id
1 'polypeptide(L)'
;MAKNTKIQWCDDTANPIMGCLGCELFPKPVKVTNAIDRKLQEAGYQWPSGKAYELLDVIIDMAWKALSEEQRDPEFGLLPGVTTSSIYHARDVVGQEIAKLLDEDAAKLVVETIERQLTCYAAILHLNRGRNLFSPERQMINGYAPMFESPTPFAGRLEKAACSKSLVCQERPGKPWLNDLPRLIFVSDMGDAFSRQDDFDFLREEVEWIASSKGRRHLWLWLTKRPQAMASFAKQLGGFPENVCAMTTVTSAKSLYRIDKLRQVDAGMRGLSVEPLWESIADKIDLSGIDWVIVGGESDRKRKSEPFALEWAIELRDRCREQGVAFFVKQLGSRPMQGGQPLKLKDSHGGDWSEWPEELRIRKMPKCFWDYRSTSAAWSQDAKHLAAIDSDWG
;
A
#
# COMPACT_ATOMS: atom_id res chain seq x y z
N MET A 1 10.06 10.33 -3.22
CA MET A 1 9.51 11.10 -2.08
C MET A 1 8.52 12.09 -2.63
N ALA A 2 7.32 12.13 -2.05
CA ALA A 2 6.34 13.18 -2.32
C ALA A 2 6.23 14.05 -1.07
N LYS A 3 6.44 15.37 -1.23
CA LYS A 3 6.16 16.35 -0.17
C LYS A 3 4.70 16.78 -0.26
N ASN A 4 4.06 17.04 0.89
CA ASN A 4 2.67 17.47 0.97
C ASN A 4 1.72 16.50 0.23
N THR A 5 1.81 15.22 0.58
CA THR A 5 1.01 14.18 -0.07
C THR A 5 -0.50 14.43 0.11
N LYS A 6 -1.33 13.90 -0.80
CA LYS A 6 -2.80 13.93 -0.65
C LYS A 6 -3.32 12.90 0.36
N ILE A 7 -2.48 11.98 0.82
CA ILE A 7 -2.82 10.99 1.84
C ILE A 7 -3.17 11.72 3.13
N GLN A 8 -4.37 11.47 3.66
CA GLN A 8 -4.93 12.28 4.75
C GLN A 8 -4.25 12.04 6.09
N TRP A 9 -3.63 10.87 6.29
CA TRP A 9 -3.08 10.44 7.57
C TRP A 9 -1.57 10.67 7.74
N CYS A 10 -0.90 11.28 6.74
CA CYS A 10 0.52 11.64 6.81
C CYS A 10 0.82 12.93 6.04
N ASP A 11 1.98 13.54 6.26
CA ASP A 11 2.41 14.78 5.60
C ASP A 11 3.17 14.51 4.31
N ASP A 12 4.08 13.53 4.34
CA ASP A 12 4.98 13.18 3.23
C ASP A 12 5.07 11.66 3.03
N THR A 13 5.63 11.24 1.90
CA THR A 13 5.95 9.84 1.63
C THR A 13 7.40 9.65 1.22
N ALA A 14 8.01 8.54 1.62
CA ALA A 14 9.37 8.15 1.29
C ALA A 14 9.42 6.65 0.94
N ASN A 15 10.18 6.28 -0.10
CA ASN A 15 10.28 4.88 -0.54
C ASN A 15 11.76 4.54 -0.69
N PRO A 16 12.40 3.91 0.32
CA PRO A 16 13.78 3.44 0.19
C PRO A 16 13.87 2.36 -0.89
N ILE A 17 12.80 1.59 -1.08
CA ILE A 17 12.68 0.58 -2.13
C ILE A 17 11.37 0.83 -2.89
N MET A 18 11.43 0.75 -4.21
CA MET A 18 10.25 0.81 -5.10
C MET A 18 9.99 -0.57 -5.68
N GLY A 19 8.72 -0.90 -5.93
CA GLY A 19 8.34 -2.24 -6.37
C GLY A 19 8.03 -3.19 -5.20
N CYS A 20 7.49 -4.36 -5.52
CA CYS A 20 7.08 -5.38 -4.58
C CYS A 20 7.00 -6.75 -5.27
N LEU A 21 7.30 -7.82 -4.54
CA LEU A 21 7.18 -9.20 -5.04
C LEU A 21 5.75 -9.78 -4.96
N GLY A 22 4.75 -8.90 -5.08
CA GLY A 22 3.34 -9.26 -5.10
C GLY A 22 2.69 -9.51 -3.74
N CYS A 23 1.37 -9.64 -3.76
CA CYS A 23 0.47 -9.90 -2.63
C CYS A 23 -0.92 -10.30 -3.16
N GLU A 24 -1.94 -10.30 -2.32
CA GLU A 24 -3.32 -10.56 -2.75
C GLU A 24 -3.85 -9.51 -3.76
N LEU A 25 -3.35 -8.26 -3.72
CA LEU A 25 -3.71 -7.16 -4.62
C LEU A 25 -2.92 -7.14 -5.93
N PHE A 26 -1.77 -7.83 -5.96
CA PHE A 26 -0.93 -8.00 -7.14
C PHE A 26 -0.44 -9.45 -7.14
N PRO A 27 -1.30 -10.38 -7.60
CA PRO A 27 -1.08 -11.80 -7.41
C PRO A 27 0.05 -12.33 -8.28
N LYS A 28 0.54 -13.53 -7.95
CA LYS A 28 1.51 -14.25 -8.80
C LYS A 28 0.91 -14.58 -10.17
N PRO A 29 1.74 -14.72 -11.23
CA PRO A 29 1.29 -14.97 -12.60
C PRO A 29 0.34 -16.17 -12.75
N VAL A 30 0.62 -17.26 -12.04
CA VAL A 30 -0.20 -18.48 -12.04
C VAL A 30 -1.65 -18.23 -11.58
N LYS A 31 -1.86 -17.31 -10.63
CA LYS A 31 -3.22 -16.99 -10.16
C LYS A 31 -3.99 -16.19 -11.21
N VAL A 32 -3.31 -15.34 -11.99
CA VAL A 32 -3.94 -14.58 -13.08
C VAL A 32 -4.31 -15.50 -14.23
N THR A 33 -3.38 -16.34 -14.67
CA THR A 33 -3.59 -17.30 -15.77
C THR A 33 -4.66 -18.34 -15.45
N ASN A 34 -4.66 -18.91 -14.24
CA ASN A 34 -5.73 -19.80 -13.80
C ASN A 34 -7.10 -19.11 -13.74
N ALA A 35 -7.14 -17.80 -13.44
CA ALA A 35 -8.39 -17.06 -13.46
C ALA A 35 -8.93 -16.87 -14.88
N ILE A 36 -8.05 -16.68 -15.87
CA ILE A 36 -8.40 -16.63 -17.31
C ILE A 36 -9.00 -17.96 -17.73
N ASP A 37 -8.29 -19.07 -17.47
CA ASP A 37 -8.75 -20.41 -17.83
C ASP A 37 -10.15 -20.69 -17.27
N ARG A 38 -10.31 -20.46 -15.95
CA ARG A 38 -11.59 -20.68 -15.27
C ARG A 38 -12.70 -19.80 -15.86
N LYS A 39 -12.42 -18.53 -16.18
CA LYS A 39 -13.44 -17.62 -16.72
C LYS A 39 -13.91 -18.02 -18.11
N LEU A 40 -13.00 -18.47 -18.98
CA LEU A 40 -13.37 -19.00 -20.29
C LEU A 40 -14.19 -20.29 -20.16
N GLN A 41 -13.81 -21.20 -19.26
CA GLN A 41 -14.57 -22.42 -18.97
C GLN A 41 -15.98 -22.12 -18.43
N GLU A 42 -16.09 -21.21 -17.46
CA GLU A 42 -17.38 -20.74 -16.89
C GLU A 42 -18.29 -20.12 -17.97
N ALA A 43 -17.71 -19.50 -19.00
CA ALA A 43 -18.43 -18.93 -20.13
C ALA A 43 -18.79 -19.96 -21.23
N GLY A 44 -18.44 -21.25 -21.04
CA GLY A 44 -18.80 -22.33 -21.96
C GLY A 44 -17.80 -22.60 -23.09
N TYR A 45 -16.64 -21.93 -23.09
CA TYR A 45 -15.60 -22.17 -24.09
C TYR A 45 -14.87 -23.50 -23.83
N GLN A 46 -14.55 -24.20 -24.91
CA GLN A 46 -13.69 -25.40 -24.87
C GLN A 46 -12.22 -24.97 -24.62
N TRP A 47 -11.90 -24.74 -23.34
CA TRP A 47 -10.61 -24.18 -22.91
C TRP A 47 -9.94 -25.04 -21.84
N PRO A 48 -8.84 -25.77 -22.16
CA PRO A 48 -8.09 -26.55 -21.19
C PRO A 48 -7.43 -25.71 -20.10
N SER A 49 -7.34 -26.25 -18.88
CA SER A 49 -6.54 -25.64 -17.80
C SER A 49 -5.06 -25.61 -18.16
N GLY A 50 -4.38 -24.50 -17.87
CA GLY A 50 -2.98 -24.24 -18.23
C GLY A 50 -2.80 -23.54 -19.57
N LYS A 51 -3.81 -23.58 -20.47
CA LYS A 51 -3.69 -23.04 -21.83
C LYS A 51 -3.47 -21.52 -21.85
N ALA A 52 -4.03 -20.76 -20.91
CA ALA A 52 -3.75 -19.32 -20.82
C ALA A 52 -2.28 -19.04 -20.50
N TYR A 53 -1.65 -19.84 -19.62
CA TYR A 53 -0.23 -19.70 -19.32
C TYR A 53 0.62 -20.01 -20.55
N GLU A 54 0.35 -21.12 -21.24
CA GLU A 54 1.07 -21.51 -22.47
C GLU A 54 0.99 -20.42 -23.55
N LEU A 55 -0.20 -19.88 -23.79
CA LEU A 55 -0.40 -18.79 -24.77
C LEU A 55 0.40 -17.54 -24.38
N LEU A 56 0.31 -17.12 -23.12
CA LEU A 56 1.04 -15.96 -22.61
C LEU A 56 2.55 -16.16 -22.67
N ASP A 57 3.04 -17.35 -22.33
CA ASP A 57 4.47 -17.69 -22.33
C ASP A 57 5.05 -17.53 -23.73
N VAL A 58 4.39 -18.07 -24.77
CA VAL A 58 4.82 -17.90 -26.17
C VAL A 58 4.86 -16.43 -26.57
N ILE A 59 3.78 -15.67 -26.30
CA ILE A 59 3.67 -14.26 -26.68
C ILE A 59 4.75 -13.42 -25.98
N ILE A 60 4.94 -13.64 -24.69
CA ILE A 60 5.90 -12.90 -23.85
C ILE A 60 7.34 -13.25 -24.21
N ASP A 61 7.65 -14.53 -24.41
CA ASP A 61 8.99 -14.99 -24.80
C ASP A 61 9.39 -14.42 -26.17
N MET A 62 8.48 -14.41 -27.14
CA MET A 62 8.72 -13.78 -28.45
C MET A 62 9.01 -12.28 -28.30
N ALA A 63 8.22 -11.55 -27.51
CA ALA A 63 8.44 -10.13 -27.28
C ALA A 63 9.77 -9.86 -26.56
N TRP A 64 10.11 -10.67 -25.55
CA TRP A 64 11.37 -10.55 -24.82
C TRP A 64 12.59 -10.84 -25.71
N LYS A 65 12.51 -11.86 -26.58
CA LYS A 65 13.54 -12.21 -27.57
C LYS A 65 13.72 -11.17 -28.68
N ALA A 66 12.83 -10.20 -28.81
CA ALA A 66 12.99 -9.06 -29.73
C ALA A 66 13.73 -7.87 -29.09
N LEU A 67 13.89 -7.85 -27.76
CA LEU A 67 14.56 -6.75 -27.04
C LEU A 67 16.06 -6.70 -27.33
N SER A 68 16.67 -5.51 -27.23
CA SER A 68 18.13 -5.35 -27.22
C SER A 68 18.76 -5.91 -25.94
N GLU A 69 20.09 -6.10 -25.92
CA GLU A 69 20.81 -6.53 -24.72
C GLU A 69 20.61 -5.55 -23.55
N GLU A 70 20.67 -4.25 -23.80
CA GLU A 70 20.41 -3.21 -22.79
C GLU A 70 18.99 -3.27 -22.22
N GLN A 71 18.00 -3.61 -23.06
CA GLN A 71 16.62 -3.76 -22.61
C GLN A 71 16.40 -5.03 -21.79
N ARG A 72 17.27 -6.03 -21.92
CA ARG A 72 17.26 -7.29 -21.15
C ARG A 72 18.17 -7.25 -19.92
N ASP A 73 18.75 -6.10 -19.61
CA ASP A 73 19.62 -5.96 -18.44
C ASP A 73 18.93 -6.52 -17.18
N PRO A 74 19.54 -7.46 -16.45
CA PRO A 74 18.89 -8.11 -15.31
C PRO A 74 18.57 -7.16 -14.15
N GLU A 75 19.28 -6.04 -14.03
CA GLU A 75 19.15 -5.08 -12.94
C GLU A 75 18.22 -3.92 -13.32
N PHE A 76 18.33 -3.42 -14.55
CA PHE A 76 17.65 -2.21 -15.01
C PHE A 76 16.66 -2.44 -16.14
N GLY A 77 16.59 -3.64 -16.71
CA GLY A 77 15.81 -4.02 -17.89
C GLY A 77 14.49 -4.76 -17.59
N LEU A 78 14.01 -5.49 -18.59
CA LEU A 78 12.79 -6.30 -18.54
C LEU A 78 13.14 -7.76 -18.25
N LEU A 79 12.45 -8.34 -17.25
CA LEU A 79 12.65 -9.72 -16.84
C LEU A 79 12.11 -10.71 -17.91
N PRO A 80 12.78 -11.87 -18.09
CA PRO A 80 12.26 -12.94 -18.93
C PRO A 80 11.08 -13.66 -18.28
N GLY A 81 10.31 -14.37 -19.10
CA GLY A 81 9.22 -15.24 -18.66
C GLY A 81 7.93 -14.50 -18.25
N VAL A 82 6.93 -15.29 -17.90
CA VAL A 82 5.60 -14.78 -17.53
C VAL A 82 5.63 -14.16 -16.12
N THR A 83 5.58 -12.83 -16.07
CA THR A 83 5.42 -12.02 -14.86
C THR A 83 4.04 -11.37 -14.84
N THR A 84 3.59 -10.89 -13.69
CA THR A 84 2.26 -10.26 -13.59
C THR A 84 2.25 -8.91 -14.32
N SER A 85 3.38 -8.18 -14.32
CA SER A 85 3.58 -7.01 -15.15
C SER A 85 3.53 -7.34 -16.64
N SER A 86 4.23 -8.39 -17.10
CA SER A 86 4.21 -8.75 -18.52
C SER A 86 2.84 -9.27 -18.97
N ILE A 87 2.10 -10.02 -18.13
CA ILE A 87 0.70 -10.37 -18.40
C ILE A 87 -0.15 -9.10 -18.60
N TYR A 88 -0.02 -8.13 -17.71
CA TYR A 88 -0.81 -6.91 -17.82
C TYR A 88 -0.47 -6.11 -19.09
N HIS A 89 0.81 -5.98 -19.43
CA HIS A 89 1.22 -5.31 -20.67
C HIS A 89 0.80 -6.09 -21.91
N ALA A 90 0.76 -7.42 -21.86
CA ALA A 90 0.33 -8.30 -22.95
C ALA A 90 -1.18 -8.34 -23.15
N ARG A 91 -2.01 -7.82 -22.23
CA ARG A 91 -3.47 -8.07 -22.19
C ARG A 91 -4.18 -7.79 -23.51
N ASP A 92 -3.80 -6.71 -24.20
CA ASP A 92 -4.42 -6.32 -25.47
C ASP A 92 -4.00 -7.25 -26.61
N VAL A 93 -2.72 -7.65 -26.64
CA VAL A 93 -2.16 -8.61 -27.62
C VAL A 93 -2.77 -10.00 -27.43
N VAL A 94 -2.85 -10.46 -26.19
CA VAL A 94 -3.45 -11.76 -25.84
C VAL A 94 -4.94 -11.75 -26.15
N GLY A 95 -5.64 -10.64 -25.90
CA GLY A 95 -7.03 -10.46 -26.30
C GLY A 95 -7.22 -10.65 -27.81
N GLN A 96 -6.35 -10.06 -28.64
CA GLN A 96 -6.39 -10.23 -30.10
C GLN A 96 -6.15 -11.69 -30.53
N GLU A 97 -5.22 -12.41 -29.87
CA GLU A 97 -5.00 -13.83 -30.16
C GLU A 97 -6.19 -14.69 -29.73
N ILE A 98 -6.80 -14.40 -28.59
CA ILE A 98 -8.02 -15.07 -28.13
C ILE A 98 -9.18 -14.83 -29.09
N ALA A 99 -9.33 -13.61 -29.63
CA ALA A 99 -10.38 -13.30 -30.62
C ALA A 99 -10.25 -14.15 -31.90
N LYS A 100 -9.01 -14.44 -32.33
CA LYS A 100 -8.74 -15.32 -33.49
C LYS A 100 -9.00 -16.79 -33.17
N LEU A 101 -8.68 -17.22 -31.96
CA LEU A 101 -8.83 -18.61 -31.52
C LEU A 101 -10.27 -18.97 -31.18
N LEU A 102 -11.03 -18.00 -30.69
CA LEU A 102 -12.41 -18.13 -30.21
C LEU A 102 -13.25 -17.03 -30.86
N ASP A 103 -13.56 -15.95 -30.13
CA ASP A 103 -14.35 -14.82 -30.57
C ASP A 103 -14.06 -13.55 -29.75
N GLU A 104 -14.67 -12.43 -30.17
CA GLU A 104 -14.52 -11.11 -29.53
C GLU A 104 -15.02 -11.05 -28.08
N ASP A 105 -15.98 -11.89 -27.71
CA ASP A 105 -16.53 -11.88 -26.34
C ASP A 105 -15.58 -12.62 -25.38
N ALA A 106 -14.96 -13.72 -25.83
CA ALA A 106 -13.85 -14.35 -25.13
C ALA A 106 -12.69 -13.36 -24.94
N ALA A 107 -12.33 -12.60 -25.97
CA ALA A 107 -11.26 -11.60 -25.89
C ALA A 107 -11.52 -10.54 -24.82
N LYS A 108 -12.72 -9.93 -24.83
CA LYS A 108 -13.14 -8.97 -23.79
C LYS A 108 -13.10 -9.60 -22.40
N LEU A 109 -13.59 -10.83 -22.27
CA LEU A 109 -13.60 -11.55 -20.99
C LEU A 109 -12.18 -11.78 -20.44
N VAL A 110 -11.21 -12.12 -21.29
CA VAL A 110 -9.81 -12.28 -20.89
C VAL A 110 -9.20 -10.97 -20.43
N VAL A 111 -9.37 -9.89 -21.21
CA VAL A 111 -8.86 -8.55 -20.87
C VAL A 111 -9.45 -8.08 -19.53
N GLU A 112 -10.77 -8.16 -19.37
CA GLU A 112 -11.44 -7.81 -18.11
C GLU A 112 -10.93 -8.68 -16.94
N THR A 113 -10.68 -9.96 -17.17
CA THR A 113 -10.19 -10.87 -16.14
C THR A 113 -8.79 -10.46 -15.68
N ILE A 114 -7.88 -10.15 -16.60
CA ILE A 114 -6.54 -9.65 -16.26
C ILE A 114 -6.66 -8.36 -15.44
N GLU A 115 -7.42 -7.38 -15.92
CA GLU A 115 -7.53 -6.08 -15.26
C GLU A 115 -8.13 -6.18 -13.84
N ARG A 116 -9.09 -7.08 -13.63
CA ARG A 116 -9.71 -7.32 -12.31
C ARG A 116 -8.81 -8.07 -11.32
N GLN A 117 -7.82 -8.84 -11.79
CA GLN A 117 -6.90 -9.52 -10.88
C GLN A 117 -5.86 -8.58 -10.24
N LEU A 118 -5.67 -7.37 -10.80
CA LEU A 118 -4.64 -6.43 -10.35
C LEU A 118 -5.25 -5.17 -9.71
N THR A 119 -5.55 -5.21 -8.42
CA THR A 119 -6.14 -4.08 -7.67
C THR A 119 -5.11 -3.22 -6.93
N CYS A 120 -3.83 -3.61 -6.91
CA CYS A 120 -2.79 -2.86 -6.21
C CYS A 120 -2.48 -1.51 -6.88
N TYR A 121 -2.90 -0.40 -6.25
CA TYR A 121 -2.64 0.95 -6.76
C TYR A 121 -1.16 1.21 -7.11
N ALA A 122 -0.24 0.84 -6.21
CA ALA A 122 1.20 1.04 -6.41
C ALA A 122 1.74 0.26 -7.62
N ALA A 123 1.25 -0.97 -7.82
CA ALA A 123 1.61 -1.79 -8.96
C ALA A 123 1.13 -1.15 -10.26
N ILE A 124 -0.12 -0.73 -10.30
CA ILE A 124 -0.74 -0.16 -11.50
C ILE A 124 -0.06 1.14 -11.91
N LEU A 125 0.29 1.99 -10.94
CA LEU A 125 1.06 3.17 -11.26
C LEU A 125 2.45 2.80 -11.79
N HIS A 126 3.08 1.74 -11.26
CA HIS A 126 4.31 1.19 -11.82
C HIS A 126 4.13 0.66 -13.25
N LEU A 127 3.07 -0.10 -13.56
CA LEU A 127 2.83 -0.59 -14.93
C LEU A 127 2.74 0.56 -15.95
N ASN A 128 2.23 1.71 -15.50
CA ASN A 128 2.11 2.92 -16.29
C ASN A 128 3.33 3.86 -16.24
N ARG A 129 4.35 3.58 -15.40
CA ARG A 129 5.55 4.45 -15.24
C ARG A 129 6.90 3.74 -15.37
N GLY A 130 6.95 2.44 -15.14
CA GLY A 130 8.07 1.53 -15.37
C GLY A 130 8.29 1.19 -16.84
N ARG A 131 9.15 0.22 -17.13
CA ARG A 131 9.32 -0.33 -18.49
C ARG A 131 8.07 -1.10 -18.93
N ASN A 132 7.90 -1.25 -20.23
CA ASN A 132 6.81 -2.01 -20.85
C ASN A 132 7.37 -2.95 -21.92
N LEU A 133 7.11 -4.24 -21.79
CA LEU A 133 7.58 -5.26 -22.72
C LEU A 133 7.04 -5.06 -24.15
N PHE A 134 5.82 -4.56 -24.28
CA PHE A 134 5.13 -4.33 -25.57
C PHE A 134 5.22 -2.86 -26.02
N SER A 135 6.05 -2.06 -25.36
CA SER A 135 6.44 -0.70 -25.79
C SER A 135 7.88 -0.43 -25.32
N PRO A 136 8.86 -1.18 -25.85
CA PRO A 136 10.22 -1.22 -25.30
C PRO A 136 11.01 0.09 -25.48
N GLU A 137 10.56 0.97 -26.36
CA GLU A 137 11.04 2.35 -26.54
C GLU A 137 10.59 3.31 -25.43
N ARG A 138 9.59 2.92 -24.64
CA ARG A 138 9.04 3.76 -23.57
C ARG A 138 10.07 3.96 -22.46
N GLN A 139 10.40 5.23 -22.22
CA GLN A 139 11.29 5.59 -21.11
C GLN A 139 10.57 5.44 -19.76
N MET A 140 11.28 4.82 -18.82
CA MET A 140 10.85 4.73 -17.43
C MET A 140 10.93 6.10 -16.76
N ILE A 141 9.93 6.42 -15.92
CA ILE A 141 9.97 7.62 -15.09
C ILE A 141 11.00 7.44 -13.97
N ASN A 142 11.90 8.41 -13.83
CA ASN A 142 12.92 8.42 -12.79
C ASN A 142 12.31 8.19 -11.40
N GLY A 143 12.94 7.26 -10.67
CA GLY A 143 12.53 6.90 -9.32
C GLY A 143 11.48 5.79 -9.23
N TYR A 144 11.09 5.16 -10.34
CA TYR A 144 10.35 3.90 -10.36
C TYR A 144 11.30 2.72 -10.54
N ALA A 145 10.88 1.54 -10.10
CA ALA A 145 11.56 0.30 -10.46
C ALA A 145 11.30 -0.04 -11.95
N PRO A 146 12.23 -0.73 -12.65
CA PRO A 146 12.04 -1.15 -14.04
C PRO A 146 10.73 -1.92 -14.25
N MET A 147 10.48 -2.88 -13.37
CA MET A 147 9.22 -3.61 -13.25
C MET A 147 8.77 -3.60 -11.80
N PHE A 148 7.47 -3.76 -11.57
CA PHE A 148 6.97 -3.79 -10.18
C PHE A 148 7.56 -4.98 -9.39
N GLU A 149 7.75 -6.12 -10.04
CA GLU A 149 8.39 -7.33 -9.50
C GLU A 149 9.91 -7.24 -9.41
N SER A 150 10.53 -6.12 -9.77
CA SER A 150 11.96 -5.87 -9.60
C SER A 150 12.20 -4.85 -8.48
N PRO A 151 12.01 -5.19 -7.18
CA PRO A 151 12.30 -4.27 -6.09
C PRO A 151 13.66 -3.60 -6.27
N THR A 152 13.64 -2.27 -6.32
CA THR A 152 14.84 -1.47 -6.61
C THR A 152 15.15 -0.55 -5.42
N PRO A 153 16.32 -0.68 -4.79
CA PRO A 153 16.83 0.25 -3.79
C PRO A 153 17.07 1.66 -4.36
N PHE A 154 16.78 2.69 -3.56
CA PHE A 154 17.02 4.09 -3.89
C PHE A 154 17.62 4.81 -2.68
N ALA A 155 18.94 4.78 -2.59
CA ALA A 155 19.72 5.41 -1.53
C ALA A 155 19.42 6.92 -1.36
N GLY A 156 19.48 7.40 -0.12
CA GLY A 156 19.36 8.81 0.24
C GLY A 156 17.93 9.35 0.25
N ARG A 157 16.92 8.50 0.00
CA ARG A 157 15.51 8.92 0.07
C ARG A 157 15.07 9.12 1.52
N LEU A 158 15.50 8.27 2.45
CA LEU A 158 15.21 8.49 3.87
C LEU A 158 16.05 9.64 4.44
N GLU A 159 17.30 9.82 4.00
CA GLU A 159 18.12 11.00 4.34
C GLU A 159 17.39 12.30 3.99
N LYS A 160 16.95 12.42 2.73
CA LYS A 160 16.26 13.61 2.25
C LYS A 160 14.97 13.86 3.05
N ALA A 161 14.28 12.80 3.50
CA ALA A 161 13.06 12.90 4.29
C ALA A 161 13.40 13.39 5.70
N ALA A 162 14.42 12.80 6.32
CA ALA A 162 14.93 13.17 7.64
C ALA A 162 15.34 14.65 7.68
N CYS A 163 15.96 15.15 6.60
CA CYS A 163 16.37 16.55 6.47
C CYS A 163 15.21 17.55 6.28
N SER A 164 13.97 17.09 6.17
CA SER A 164 12.81 18.00 6.05
C SER A 164 12.59 18.84 7.31
N LYS A 165 11.98 20.02 7.14
CA LYS A 165 11.63 20.89 8.26
C LYS A 165 10.64 20.19 9.19
N SER A 166 10.83 20.42 10.49
CA SER A 166 9.85 20.03 11.51
C SER A 166 8.51 20.71 11.23
N LEU A 167 7.39 20.06 11.56
CA LEU A 167 6.02 20.61 11.48
C LEU A 167 5.35 20.73 12.84
N VAL A 168 6.15 20.66 13.89
CA VAL A 168 5.69 20.80 15.27
C VAL A 168 5.22 22.24 15.47
N CYS A 169 4.11 22.40 16.19
CA CYS A 169 3.44 23.70 16.38
C CYS A 169 3.08 24.40 15.06
N GLN A 170 2.88 23.64 13.98
CA GLN A 170 2.39 24.17 12.71
C GLN A 170 0.98 23.65 12.43
N GLU A 171 0.09 24.58 12.14
CA GLU A 171 -1.23 24.27 11.63
C GLU A 171 -1.15 23.69 10.21
N ARG A 172 -2.03 22.74 9.93
CA ARG A 172 -2.21 22.11 8.62
C ARG A 172 -3.66 22.33 8.20
N PRO A 173 -4.00 23.44 7.51
CA PRO A 173 -5.40 23.76 7.18
C PRO A 173 -6.16 22.65 6.44
N GLY A 174 -5.46 21.88 5.58
CA GLY A 174 -6.05 20.74 4.87
C GLY A 174 -6.03 19.41 5.63
N LYS A 175 -5.34 19.35 6.78
CA LYS A 175 -5.21 18.16 7.64
C LYS A 175 -5.18 18.55 9.13
N PRO A 176 -6.22 19.23 9.66
CA PRO A 176 -6.20 19.75 11.02
C PRO A 176 -6.02 18.68 12.10
N TRP A 177 -6.42 17.43 11.85
CA TRP A 177 -6.19 16.29 12.76
C TRP A 177 -4.70 15.90 12.90
N LEU A 178 -3.81 16.48 12.10
CA LEU A 178 -2.36 16.34 12.22
C LEU A 178 -1.71 17.52 12.94
N ASN A 179 -2.47 18.54 13.37
CA ASN A 179 -1.92 19.68 14.10
C ASN A 179 -1.19 19.21 15.36
N ASP A 180 -0.13 19.95 15.72
CA ASP A 180 0.75 19.69 16.87
C ASP A 180 1.56 18.39 16.85
N LEU A 181 1.21 17.45 15.97
CA LEU A 181 2.04 16.29 15.71
C LEU A 181 3.34 16.68 14.99
N PRO A 182 4.41 15.89 15.18
CA PRO A 182 5.56 15.88 14.26
C PRO A 182 5.12 15.75 12.80
N ARG A 183 6.05 15.97 11.88
CA ARG A 183 5.84 15.53 10.50
C ARG A 183 5.65 14.01 10.49
N LEU A 184 4.56 13.52 9.90
CA LEU A 184 4.30 12.10 9.70
C LEU A 184 4.77 11.71 8.29
N ILE A 185 5.69 10.76 8.19
CA ILE A 185 6.29 10.31 6.94
C ILE A 185 5.90 8.86 6.69
N PHE A 186 5.12 8.62 5.65
CA PHE A 186 4.74 7.27 5.23
C PHE A 186 5.87 6.63 4.41
N VAL A 187 6.44 5.55 4.95
CA VAL A 187 7.44 4.73 4.29
C VAL A 187 6.79 3.58 3.52
N SER A 188 7.15 3.43 2.24
CA SER A 188 6.67 2.38 1.32
C SER A 188 5.24 2.58 0.77
N ASP A 189 4.86 3.80 0.37
CA ASP A 189 3.57 4.06 -0.29
C ASP A 189 3.48 3.51 -1.72
N MET A 190 4.64 3.34 -2.38
CA MET A 190 4.75 2.91 -3.78
C MET A 190 5.48 1.57 -3.94
N GLY A 191 5.66 0.81 -2.86
CA GLY A 191 6.39 -0.46 -2.86
C GLY A 191 6.18 -1.23 -1.57
N ASP A 192 7.07 -2.19 -1.30
CA ASP A 192 7.18 -2.84 0.00
C ASP A 192 8.65 -3.12 0.27
N ALA A 193 9.25 -2.33 1.17
CA ALA A 193 10.66 -2.43 1.51
C ALA A 193 11.05 -3.81 2.06
N PHE A 194 10.10 -4.55 2.65
CA PHE A 194 10.37 -5.88 3.21
C PHE A 194 10.07 -7.01 2.22
N SER A 195 10.08 -6.72 0.92
CA SER A 195 9.85 -7.71 -0.14
C SER A 195 10.93 -8.78 -0.22
N ARG A 196 12.21 -8.42 -0.02
CA ARG A 196 13.35 -9.33 -0.01
C ARG A 196 14.16 -9.13 1.26
N GLN A 197 14.66 -10.22 1.83
CA GLN A 197 15.57 -10.13 2.99
C GLN A 197 16.97 -9.67 2.58
N ASP A 198 17.36 -9.93 1.33
CA ASP A 198 18.66 -9.51 0.78
C ASP A 198 18.83 -7.98 0.76
N ASP A 199 17.72 -7.22 0.85
CA ASP A 199 17.75 -5.76 0.94
C ASP A 199 18.01 -5.24 2.37
N PHE A 200 18.13 -6.11 3.39
CA PHE A 200 18.24 -5.68 4.79
C PHE A 200 19.52 -4.89 5.09
N ASP A 201 20.64 -5.20 4.44
CA ASP A 201 21.87 -4.43 4.64
C ASP A 201 21.69 -2.99 4.14
N PHE A 202 21.10 -2.81 2.96
CA PHE A 202 20.72 -1.49 2.44
C PHE A 202 19.74 -0.76 3.36
N LEU A 203 18.70 -1.47 3.84
CA LEU A 203 17.71 -0.86 4.74
C LEU A 203 18.32 -0.46 6.10
N ARG A 204 19.35 -1.16 6.57
CA ARG A 204 20.06 -0.81 7.81
C ARG A 204 20.68 0.58 7.69
N GLU A 205 21.35 0.87 6.58
CA GLU A 205 21.93 2.19 6.29
C GLU A 205 20.84 3.27 6.21
N GLU A 206 19.72 2.98 5.54
CA GLU A 206 18.61 3.93 5.45
C GLU A 206 17.94 4.21 6.81
N VAL A 207 17.92 3.22 7.72
CA VAL A 207 17.38 3.39 9.10
C VAL A 207 18.26 4.30 9.96
N GLU A 208 19.56 4.40 9.70
CA GLU A 208 20.42 5.34 10.43
C GLU A 208 19.90 6.79 10.28
N TRP A 209 19.33 7.14 9.13
CA TRP A 209 18.70 8.44 8.92
C TRP A 209 17.43 8.62 9.74
N ILE A 210 16.62 7.58 9.91
CA ILE A 210 15.45 7.59 10.80
C ILE A 210 15.90 7.83 12.26
N ALA A 211 16.96 7.13 12.68
CA ALA A 211 17.51 7.18 14.04
C ALA A 211 18.37 8.43 14.32
N SER A 212 18.75 9.19 13.29
CA SER A 212 19.55 10.41 13.41
C SER A 212 18.81 11.53 14.16
N SER A 213 19.54 12.53 14.65
CA SER A 213 18.94 13.75 15.25
C SER A 213 17.97 14.46 14.31
N LYS A 214 18.23 14.44 12.99
CA LYS A 214 17.33 15.00 11.98
C LYS A 214 16.06 14.17 11.82
N GLY A 215 16.18 12.84 11.85
CA GLY A 215 15.09 11.89 11.65
C GLY A 215 14.15 11.76 12.85
N ARG A 216 14.68 11.84 14.08
CA ARG A 216 13.90 11.81 15.33
C ARG A 216 12.89 12.94 15.48
N ARG A 217 12.98 13.97 14.65
CA ARG A 217 11.99 15.06 14.59
C ARG A 217 10.69 14.66 13.89
N HIS A 218 10.65 13.51 13.24
CA HIS A 218 9.52 13.03 12.47
C HIS A 218 9.06 11.67 13.00
N LEU A 219 7.78 11.36 12.79
CA LEU A 219 7.24 10.01 12.96
C LEU A 219 7.26 9.28 11.63
N TRP A 220 7.79 8.06 11.64
CA TRP A 220 7.96 7.23 10.45
C TRP A 220 6.95 6.10 10.48
N LEU A 221 5.97 6.18 9.58
CA LEU A 221 4.89 5.21 9.47
C LEU A 221 5.32 4.16 8.45
N TRP A 222 5.86 3.03 8.92
CA TRP A 222 6.43 2.02 8.03
C TRP A 222 5.45 0.88 7.81
N LEU A 223 4.78 0.92 6.65
CA LEU A 223 3.78 -0.07 6.27
C LEU A 223 4.38 -1.18 5.41
N THR A 224 3.97 -2.41 5.68
CA THR A 224 4.32 -3.57 4.85
C THR A 224 3.18 -4.58 4.77
N LYS A 225 3.27 -5.51 3.82
CA LYS A 225 2.41 -6.71 3.76
C LYS A 225 3.13 -7.95 4.30
N ARG A 226 4.38 -7.79 4.76
CA ARG A 226 5.29 -8.84 5.24
C ARG A 226 5.81 -8.53 6.65
N PRO A 227 4.92 -8.37 7.65
CA PRO A 227 5.32 -8.04 9.02
C PRO A 227 6.32 -9.05 9.63
N GLN A 228 6.34 -10.31 9.19
CA GLN A 228 7.34 -11.29 9.62
C GLN A 228 8.77 -10.94 9.17
N ALA A 229 8.93 -10.36 7.97
CA ALA A 229 10.22 -9.90 7.48
C ALA A 229 10.62 -8.62 8.22
N MET A 230 9.67 -7.70 8.44
CA MET A 230 9.89 -6.52 9.27
C MET A 230 10.29 -6.87 10.72
N ALA A 231 9.71 -7.91 11.32
CA ALA A 231 10.08 -8.38 12.65
C ALA A 231 11.51 -8.93 12.68
N SER A 232 11.89 -9.70 11.65
CA SER A 232 13.24 -10.21 11.49
C SER A 232 14.26 -9.07 11.35
N PHE A 233 13.92 -8.05 10.56
CA PHE A 233 14.74 -6.87 10.38
C PHE A 233 14.87 -6.05 11.68
N ALA A 234 13.76 -5.75 12.36
CA ALA A 234 13.77 -5.04 13.64
C ALA A 234 14.65 -5.78 14.68
N LYS A 235 14.58 -7.11 14.73
CA LYS A 235 15.46 -7.92 15.58
C LYS A 235 16.95 -7.75 15.25
N GLN A 236 17.32 -7.65 13.97
CA GLN A 236 18.71 -7.40 13.57
C GLN A 236 19.20 -6.00 13.98
N LEU A 237 18.30 -5.02 14.09
CA LEU A 237 18.62 -3.68 14.57
C LEU A 237 18.72 -3.57 16.10
N GLY A 238 18.26 -4.60 16.84
CA GLY A 238 18.08 -4.51 18.28
C GLY A 238 16.83 -3.73 18.70
N GLY A 239 15.82 -3.67 17.82
CA GLY A 239 14.60 -2.90 17.98
C GLY A 239 14.51 -1.71 17.02
N PHE A 240 13.31 -1.32 16.62
CA PHE A 240 13.13 -0.09 15.85
C PHE A 240 13.32 1.16 16.73
N PRO A 241 13.79 2.28 16.15
CA PRO A 241 13.78 3.57 16.82
C PRO A 241 12.38 3.93 17.35
N GLU A 242 12.32 4.62 18.50
CA GLU A 242 11.07 5.02 19.17
C GLU A 242 10.14 5.87 18.30
N ASN A 243 10.66 6.54 17.26
CA ASN A 243 9.90 7.35 16.33
C ASN A 243 9.40 6.58 15.09
N VAL A 244 9.44 5.24 15.12
CA VAL A 244 8.87 4.37 14.08
C VAL A 244 7.55 3.77 14.57
N CYS A 245 6.50 3.96 13.78
CA CYS A 245 5.26 3.19 13.89
C CYS A 245 5.32 2.04 12.88
N ALA A 246 5.46 0.81 13.38
CA ALA A 246 5.44 -0.38 12.55
C ALA A 246 3.99 -0.68 12.14
N MET A 247 3.75 -0.85 10.84
CA MET A 247 2.38 -1.04 10.34
C MET A 247 2.26 -2.23 9.38
N THR A 248 1.08 -2.86 9.38
CA THR A 248 0.76 -3.88 8.38
C THR A 248 -0.58 -3.64 7.70
N THR A 249 -0.69 -4.07 6.43
CA THR A 249 -1.95 -4.05 5.70
C THR A 249 -2.80 -5.29 6.02
N VAL A 250 -4.09 -5.08 6.28
CA VAL A 250 -5.14 -6.09 6.40
C VAL A 250 -6.25 -5.76 5.39
N THR A 251 -6.70 -6.73 4.61
CA THR A 251 -7.74 -6.52 3.56
C THR A 251 -8.99 -7.36 3.81
N SER A 252 -8.84 -8.45 4.57
CA SER A 252 -9.84 -9.49 4.79
C SER A 252 -9.45 -10.37 5.98
N ALA A 253 -10.36 -11.25 6.42
CA ALA A 253 -10.11 -12.24 7.46
C ALA A 253 -8.87 -13.11 7.15
N LYS A 254 -8.62 -13.40 5.86
CA LYS A 254 -7.45 -14.17 5.39
C LYS A 254 -6.10 -13.50 5.70
N SER A 255 -6.11 -12.20 5.96
CA SER A 255 -4.90 -11.41 6.26
C SER A 255 -4.73 -11.07 7.74
N LEU A 256 -5.66 -11.48 8.62
CA LEU A 256 -5.61 -11.18 10.05
C LEU A 256 -4.36 -11.75 10.74
N TYR A 257 -3.81 -12.87 10.25
CA TYR A 257 -2.56 -13.45 10.76
C TYR A 257 -1.38 -12.44 10.73
N ARG A 258 -1.43 -11.41 9.88
CA ARG A 258 -0.42 -10.35 9.82
C ARG A 258 -0.36 -9.54 11.12
N ILE A 259 -1.46 -9.43 11.85
CA ILE A 259 -1.53 -8.70 13.12
C ILE A 259 -0.66 -9.43 14.17
N ASP A 260 -0.76 -10.76 14.24
CA ASP A 260 0.09 -11.55 15.12
C ASP A 260 1.57 -11.42 14.79
N LYS A 261 1.91 -11.34 13.50
CA LYS A 261 3.28 -11.09 13.05
C LYS A 261 3.73 -9.66 13.33
N LEU A 262 2.84 -8.66 13.26
CA LEU A 262 3.16 -7.28 13.60
C LEU A 262 3.48 -7.13 15.09
N ARG A 263 2.80 -7.87 15.97
CA ARG A 263 3.11 -7.91 17.42
C ARG A 263 4.54 -8.38 17.71
N GLN A 264 5.12 -9.19 16.84
CA GLN A 264 6.49 -9.69 16.97
C GLN A 264 7.55 -8.67 16.55
N VAL A 265 7.15 -7.57 15.90
CA VAL A 265 8.07 -6.47 15.56
C VAL A 265 8.38 -5.71 16.84
N ASP A 266 9.66 -5.58 17.18
CA ASP A 266 10.11 -4.76 18.30
C ASP A 266 10.02 -3.27 17.92
N ALA A 267 8.90 -2.64 18.29
CA ALA A 267 8.57 -1.26 18.01
C ALA A 267 7.71 -0.69 19.15
N GLY A 268 7.87 0.61 19.44
CA GLY A 268 7.07 1.30 20.45
C GLY A 268 5.64 1.62 20.02
N MET A 269 5.36 1.63 18.72
CA MET A 269 4.05 1.96 18.15
C MET A 269 3.68 0.99 17.02
N ARG A 270 2.42 0.56 16.98
CA ARG A 270 1.88 -0.37 15.98
C ARG A 270 0.56 0.10 15.39
N GLY A 271 0.46 0.05 14.06
CA GLY A 271 -0.75 0.45 13.34
C GLY A 271 -1.20 -0.55 12.28
N LEU A 272 -2.50 -0.54 11.95
CA LEU A 272 -3.09 -1.33 10.89
C LEU A 272 -3.59 -0.41 9.77
N SER A 273 -3.24 -0.75 8.54
CA SER A 273 -3.88 -0.23 7.34
C SER A 273 -4.90 -1.27 6.89
N VAL A 274 -6.14 -1.11 7.33
CA VAL A 274 -7.28 -1.96 6.99
C VAL A 274 -7.91 -1.46 5.69
N GLU A 275 -7.13 -1.50 4.60
CA GLU A 275 -7.55 -1.01 3.29
C GLU A 275 -6.92 -1.77 2.11
N PRO A 276 -7.69 -2.04 1.04
CA PRO A 276 -9.15 -1.94 1.02
C PRO A 276 -9.78 -2.98 1.96
N LEU A 277 -10.83 -2.60 2.70
CA LEU A 277 -11.62 -3.54 3.50
C LEU A 277 -12.68 -4.21 2.63
N TRP A 278 -12.56 -5.53 2.44
CA TRP A 278 -13.43 -6.30 1.54
C TRP A 278 -14.53 -7.11 2.23
N GLU A 279 -14.50 -7.22 3.55
CA GLU A 279 -15.53 -7.92 4.35
C GLU A 279 -15.54 -7.38 5.78
N SER A 280 -16.59 -7.66 6.55
CA SER A 280 -16.54 -7.43 8.00
C SER A 280 -15.52 -8.38 8.65
N ILE A 281 -14.70 -7.78 9.52
CA ILE A 281 -13.70 -8.47 10.34
C ILE A 281 -13.81 -8.13 11.82
N ALA A 282 -14.80 -7.34 12.22
CA ALA A 282 -14.91 -6.76 13.56
C ALA A 282 -15.01 -7.84 14.66
N ASP A 283 -15.68 -8.95 14.35
CA ASP A 283 -15.84 -10.12 15.21
C ASP A 283 -14.57 -11.00 15.31
N LYS A 284 -13.69 -10.92 14.30
CA LYS A 284 -12.50 -11.78 14.17
C LYS A 284 -11.20 -11.08 14.54
N ILE A 285 -11.19 -9.74 14.51
CA ILE A 285 -9.97 -8.96 14.70
C ILE A 285 -9.62 -8.87 16.19
N ASP A 286 -8.40 -9.28 16.50
CA ASP A 286 -7.76 -9.00 17.79
C ASP A 286 -6.94 -7.72 17.65
N LEU A 287 -7.26 -6.69 18.43
CA LEU A 287 -6.54 -5.41 18.44
C LEU A 287 -5.57 -5.27 19.64
N SER A 288 -5.36 -6.34 20.41
CA SER A 288 -4.40 -6.33 21.53
C SER A 288 -3.02 -5.86 21.05
N GLY A 289 -2.45 -4.85 21.70
CA GLY A 289 -1.14 -4.29 21.34
C GLY A 289 -1.10 -3.48 20.03
N ILE A 290 -2.26 -3.04 19.53
CA ILE A 290 -2.37 -2.15 18.36
C ILE A 290 -2.82 -0.76 18.82
N ASP A 291 -2.14 0.28 18.36
CA ASP A 291 -2.42 1.67 18.75
C ASP A 291 -3.34 2.39 17.76
N TRP A 292 -3.34 1.94 16.49
CA TRP A 292 -3.99 2.64 15.39
C TRP A 292 -4.61 1.72 14.36
N VAL A 293 -5.79 2.07 13.88
CA VAL A 293 -6.47 1.42 12.74
C VAL A 293 -6.90 2.50 11.76
N ILE A 294 -6.38 2.39 10.53
CA ILE A 294 -6.84 3.16 9.38
C ILE A 294 -7.74 2.26 8.55
N VAL A 295 -8.96 2.70 8.22
CA VAL A 295 -9.87 1.96 7.34
C VAL A 295 -10.13 2.73 6.04
N GLY A 296 -10.36 2.01 4.96
CA GLY A 296 -10.83 2.62 3.72
C GLY A 296 -11.31 1.64 2.66
N GLY A 297 -12.16 2.16 1.78
CA GLY A 297 -12.59 1.46 0.57
C GLY A 297 -11.56 1.55 -0.57
N GLU A 298 -11.71 0.65 -1.54
CA GLU A 298 -10.91 0.65 -2.77
C GLU A 298 -11.25 1.86 -3.65
N SER A 299 -10.24 2.51 -4.20
CA SER A 299 -10.38 3.70 -5.04
C SER A 299 -9.80 3.46 -6.42
N ASP A 300 -10.55 2.77 -7.28
CA ASP A 300 -10.28 2.68 -8.71
C ASP A 300 -11.49 3.14 -9.53
N ARG A 301 -11.26 4.11 -10.43
CA ARG A 301 -12.30 4.68 -11.31
C ARG A 301 -12.46 3.95 -12.63
N LYS A 302 -11.42 3.24 -13.07
CA LYS A 302 -11.39 2.55 -14.37
C LYS A 302 -11.80 1.09 -14.25
N ARG A 303 -11.49 0.48 -13.11
CA ARG A 303 -11.78 -0.93 -12.83
C ARG A 303 -12.85 -0.99 -11.75
N LYS A 304 -13.83 -1.88 -11.96
CA LYS A 304 -14.96 -2.08 -11.04
C LYS A 304 -14.39 -2.46 -9.66
N SER A 305 -14.22 -1.49 -8.76
CA SER A 305 -13.74 -1.71 -7.39
C SER A 305 -14.67 -2.66 -6.65
N GLU A 306 -14.21 -3.29 -5.59
CA GLU A 306 -15.12 -4.06 -4.74
C GLU A 306 -16.06 -3.15 -3.93
N PRO A 307 -17.32 -3.55 -3.68
CA PRO A 307 -18.22 -2.79 -2.82
C PRO A 307 -17.65 -2.64 -1.41
N PHE A 308 -17.79 -1.45 -0.82
CA PHE A 308 -17.40 -1.17 0.56
C PHE A 308 -18.64 -0.85 1.40
N ALA A 309 -19.07 -1.80 2.24
CA ALA A 309 -20.21 -1.58 3.13
C ALA A 309 -19.79 -0.70 4.30
N LEU A 310 -20.51 0.40 4.51
CA LEU A 310 -20.22 1.35 5.59
C LEU A 310 -20.35 0.71 6.97
N GLU A 311 -21.23 -0.29 7.07
CA GLU A 311 -21.45 -1.11 8.27
C GLU A 311 -20.15 -1.79 8.72
N TRP A 312 -19.30 -2.26 7.80
CA TRP A 312 -18.02 -2.89 8.16
C TRP A 312 -17.08 -1.91 8.86
N ALA A 313 -17.07 -0.64 8.43
CA ALA A 313 -16.27 0.41 9.06
C ALA A 313 -16.86 0.83 10.42
N ILE A 314 -18.19 0.87 10.53
CA ILE A 314 -18.90 1.17 11.78
C ILE A 314 -18.61 0.09 12.84
N GLU A 315 -18.74 -1.18 12.46
CA GLU A 315 -18.43 -2.31 13.35
C GLU A 315 -16.97 -2.27 13.80
N LEU A 316 -16.03 -2.02 12.87
CA LEU A 316 -14.60 -1.93 13.20
C LEU A 316 -14.29 -0.72 14.10
N ARG A 317 -14.95 0.42 13.89
CA ARG A 317 -14.86 1.60 14.76
C ARG A 317 -15.26 1.24 16.18
N ASP A 318 -16.39 0.55 16.35
CA ASP A 318 -16.93 0.21 17.67
C ASP A 318 -15.98 -0.74 18.41
N ARG A 319 -15.39 -1.72 17.71
CA ARG A 319 -14.31 -2.56 18.26
C ARG A 319 -13.07 -1.78 18.67
N CYS A 320 -12.67 -0.79 17.87
CA CYS A 320 -11.55 0.08 18.24
C CYS A 320 -11.87 0.91 19.49
N ARG A 321 -13.10 1.45 19.58
CA ARG A 321 -13.57 2.22 20.73
C ARG A 321 -13.58 1.38 22.01
N GLU A 322 -14.09 0.15 21.94
CA GLU A 322 -14.11 -0.81 23.06
C GLU A 322 -12.70 -1.09 23.61
N GLN A 323 -11.69 -1.11 22.75
CA GLN A 323 -10.30 -1.44 23.10
C GLN A 323 -9.39 -0.21 23.27
N GLY A 324 -9.94 1.01 23.18
CA GLY A 324 -9.16 2.24 23.32
C GLY A 324 -8.20 2.53 22.15
N VAL A 325 -8.38 1.88 21.00
CA VAL A 325 -7.54 2.01 19.81
C VAL A 325 -7.95 3.22 18.98
N ALA A 326 -7.00 4.01 18.48
CA ALA A 326 -7.31 5.14 17.62
C ALA A 326 -7.83 4.65 16.25
N PHE A 327 -8.90 5.26 15.76
CA PHE A 327 -9.56 4.88 14.52
C PHE A 327 -9.57 6.03 13.52
N PHE A 328 -9.22 5.76 12.27
CA PHE A 328 -9.11 6.74 11.21
C PHE A 328 -9.80 6.23 9.93
N VAL A 329 -10.83 6.94 9.47
CA VAL A 329 -11.45 6.69 8.17
C VAL A 329 -10.72 7.51 7.11
N LYS A 330 -10.02 6.82 6.20
CA LYS A 330 -9.27 7.46 5.13
C LYS A 330 -10.19 7.95 4.01
N GLN A 331 -11.01 7.05 3.48
CA GLN A 331 -11.94 7.28 2.37
C GLN A 331 -12.95 6.13 2.27
N LEU A 332 -14.12 6.39 1.66
CA LEU A 332 -15.14 5.36 1.44
C LEU A 332 -14.94 4.56 0.14
N GLY A 333 -14.00 4.95 -0.72
CA GLY A 333 -13.73 4.29 -2.00
C GLY A 333 -14.71 4.71 -3.11
N SER A 334 -14.62 4.06 -4.27
CA SER A 334 -15.43 4.39 -5.46
C SER A 334 -16.80 3.71 -5.49
N ARG A 335 -17.04 2.70 -4.62
CA ARG A 335 -18.31 1.96 -4.52
C ARG A 335 -18.77 1.79 -3.06
N PRO A 336 -19.02 2.88 -2.32
CA PRO A 336 -19.56 2.79 -0.98
C PRO A 336 -21.02 2.31 -1.00
N MET A 337 -21.37 1.48 -0.03
CA MET A 337 -22.70 0.88 0.14
C MET A 337 -23.23 1.15 1.54
N GLN A 338 -24.50 1.53 1.66
CA GLN A 338 -25.20 1.73 2.93
C GLN A 338 -26.56 1.03 2.87
N GLY A 339 -26.86 0.16 3.84
CA GLY A 339 -28.09 -0.63 3.84
C GLY A 339 -28.26 -1.51 2.59
N GLY A 340 -27.14 -1.97 2.01
CA GLY A 340 -27.13 -2.72 0.75
C GLY A 340 -27.37 -1.89 -0.52
N GLN A 341 -27.48 -0.56 -0.41
CA GLN A 341 -27.68 0.34 -1.55
C GLN A 341 -26.45 1.20 -1.83
N PRO A 342 -26.14 1.54 -3.10
CA PRO A 342 -25.03 2.43 -3.40
C PRO A 342 -25.22 3.83 -2.80
N LEU A 343 -24.21 4.31 -2.08
CA LEU A 343 -24.16 5.69 -1.60
C LEU A 343 -23.60 6.59 -2.70
N LYS A 344 -24.39 7.59 -3.13
CA LYS A 344 -23.97 8.53 -4.17
C LYS A 344 -23.11 9.64 -3.57
N LEU A 345 -21.85 9.68 -3.95
CA LEU A 345 -20.89 10.75 -3.59
C LEU A 345 -20.49 11.53 -4.83
N LYS A 346 -20.19 12.81 -4.66
CA LYS A 346 -19.60 13.68 -5.70
C LYS A 346 -18.12 13.38 -5.86
N ASP A 347 -17.40 13.21 -4.75
CA ASP A 347 -16.01 12.77 -4.80
C ASP A 347 -15.90 11.30 -5.25
N SER A 348 -15.28 11.11 -6.40
CA SER A 348 -15.11 9.79 -7.03
C SER A 348 -14.27 8.77 -6.25
N HIS A 349 -13.55 9.19 -5.20
CA HIS A 349 -12.77 8.30 -4.34
C HIS A 349 -13.41 8.14 -2.95
N GLY A 350 -14.53 8.84 -2.70
CA GLY A 350 -15.15 8.93 -1.40
C GLY A 350 -14.23 9.55 -0.35
N GLY A 351 -13.37 10.50 -0.73
CA GLY A 351 -12.36 11.13 0.13
C GLY A 351 -12.83 12.41 0.83
N ASP A 352 -13.89 13.05 0.33
CA ASP A 352 -14.53 14.20 1.00
C ASP A 352 -15.45 13.74 2.12
N TRP A 353 -14.96 13.86 3.35
CA TRP A 353 -15.67 13.44 4.55
C TRP A 353 -16.94 14.24 4.87
N SER A 354 -17.12 15.42 4.26
CA SER A 354 -18.34 16.21 4.44
C SER A 354 -19.55 15.54 3.79
N GLU A 355 -19.31 14.62 2.85
CA GLU A 355 -20.34 13.83 2.19
C GLU A 355 -20.70 12.54 2.97
N TRP A 356 -19.93 12.18 3.99
CA TRP A 356 -20.13 10.91 4.72
C TRP A 356 -21.17 11.06 5.83
N PRO A 357 -21.80 9.95 6.28
CA PRO A 357 -22.49 9.92 7.56
C PRO A 357 -21.59 10.42 8.69
N GLU A 358 -22.15 11.21 9.62
CA GLU A 358 -21.39 11.88 10.68
C GLU A 358 -20.55 10.91 11.52
N GLU A 359 -21.11 9.74 11.79
CA GLU A 359 -20.51 8.67 12.58
C GLU A 359 -19.27 8.01 11.94
N LEU A 360 -18.97 8.31 10.67
CA LEU A 360 -17.77 7.89 9.95
C LEU A 360 -16.78 9.05 9.69
N ARG A 361 -17.10 10.28 10.08
CA ARG A 361 -16.21 11.45 9.96
C ARG A 361 -15.12 11.45 11.04
N ILE A 362 -14.40 10.34 11.16
CA ILE A 362 -13.45 10.10 12.25
C ILE A 362 -12.03 10.07 11.70
N ARG A 363 -11.17 10.93 12.22
CA ARG A 363 -9.74 11.01 11.90
C ARG A 363 -8.91 11.07 13.18
N LYS A 364 -9.11 10.09 14.08
CA LYS A 364 -8.42 10.04 15.38
C LYS A 364 -7.00 9.51 15.19
N MET A 365 -6.02 10.27 15.67
CA MET A 365 -4.62 9.84 15.72
C MET A 365 -4.29 9.17 17.07
N PRO A 366 -3.30 8.28 17.13
CA PRO A 366 -2.90 7.58 18.36
C PRO A 366 -2.28 8.52 19.40
N LYS A 367 -2.65 8.37 20.67
CA LYS A 367 -2.07 9.17 21.78
C LYS A 367 -0.55 9.05 21.85
N CYS A 368 -0.01 7.85 21.60
CA CYS A 368 1.43 7.59 21.59
C CYS A 368 2.21 8.46 20.58
N PHE A 369 1.55 9.00 19.55
CA PHE A 369 2.19 9.92 18.60
C PHE A 369 2.51 11.29 19.20
N TRP A 370 1.84 11.68 20.29
CA TRP A 370 2.23 12.85 21.10
C TRP A 370 3.23 12.46 22.19
N ASP A 371 3.03 11.29 22.81
CA ASP A 371 3.80 10.87 23.98
C ASP A 371 5.26 10.48 23.68
N TYR A 372 5.59 9.99 22.48
CA TYR A 372 6.97 9.52 22.18
C TYR A 372 8.05 10.63 22.32
N ARG A 373 7.63 11.89 22.49
CA ARG A 373 8.51 13.04 22.72
C ARG A 373 8.56 13.50 24.17
N SER A 374 7.54 13.26 24.97
CA SER A 374 7.52 13.68 26.38
C SER A 374 8.51 12.88 27.24
N THR A 375 8.96 11.72 26.76
CA THR A 375 9.91 10.83 27.44
C THR A 375 11.37 11.01 27.04
N SER A 376 11.68 11.75 25.96
CA SER A 376 13.06 11.90 25.49
C SER A 376 13.70 13.21 25.95
N ALA A 377 14.80 13.09 26.71
CA ALA A 377 15.54 14.22 27.31
C ALA A 377 16.07 15.26 26.30
N ALA A 378 16.00 14.97 25.01
CA ALA A 378 16.50 15.81 23.91
C ALA A 378 15.60 17.01 23.55
N TRP A 379 14.39 17.13 24.14
CA TRP A 379 13.37 18.10 23.70
C TRP A 379 13.08 19.24 24.68
N SER A 380 13.95 19.45 25.68
CA SER A 380 13.76 20.43 26.75
C SER A 380 13.69 21.91 26.30
N GLN A 381 14.06 22.23 25.05
CA GLN A 381 13.92 23.57 24.50
C GLN A 381 12.55 23.86 23.85
N ASP A 382 11.79 22.83 23.42
CA ASP A 382 10.45 22.98 22.85
C ASP A 382 9.33 22.79 23.90
N ALA A 383 9.69 22.35 25.11
CA ALA A 383 8.78 22.02 26.21
C ALA A 383 7.89 23.19 26.70
N LYS A 384 8.19 24.44 26.34
CA LYS A 384 7.37 25.60 26.71
C LYS A 384 6.00 25.65 26.02
N HIS A 385 5.80 24.95 24.90
CA HIS A 385 4.49 24.89 24.23
C HIS A 385 3.60 23.75 24.73
N LEU A 386 4.18 22.63 25.15
CA LEU A 386 3.41 21.47 25.64
C LEU A 386 2.75 21.73 27.00
N ALA A 387 3.31 22.60 27.83
CA ALA A 387 2.73 22.98 29.12
C ALA A 387 1.42 23.79 29.02
N ALA A 388 1.04 24.28 27.84
CA ALA A 388 -0.20 25.02 27.62
C ALA A 388 -1.39 24.14 27.21
N ILE A 389 -1.18 22.85 26.93
CA ILE A 389 -2.22 21.94 26.44
C ILE A 389 -2.88 21.17 27.61
N ASP A 390 -2.26 21.19 28.80
CA ASP A 390 -2.73 20.44 29.99
C ASP A 390 -3.76 21.20 30.83
N SER A 391 -4.14 22.44 30.45
CA SER A 391 -5.07 23.27 31.24
C SER A 391 -6.52 23.27 30.76
N ASP A 392 -6.86 22.63 29.64
CA ASP A 392 -8.22 22.66 29.05
C ASP A 392 -8.79 21.25 28.77
N TRP A 393 -8.79 20.39 29.79
CA TRP A 393 -9.59 19.15 29.78
C TRP A 393 -10.60 19.17 30.92
N GLY A 394 -11.75 19.82 30.67
CA GLY A 394 -13.00 19.67 31.40
C GLY A 394 -14.05 18.97 30.55
#